data_AF-A0A846C982-F1
#
_entry.id   AF-A0A846C982-F1
#
_cell.length_a   1.000
_cell.length_b   1.000
_cell.length_c   1.000
_cell.angle_alpha   90.00
_cell.angle_beta   90.00
_cell.angle_gamma   90.00
#
_symmetry.space_group_name_H-M   'P 1'
#
loop_
_entity.id
_entity.type
_entity.pdbx_description
1 polymer ?
#
loop_
_entity_poly.entity_id
_entity_poly.type
_entity_poly.pdbx_seq_one_letter_code
_entity_poly.pdbx_strand_id
1 'polypeptide(L)'
;MPRPSLSENAAKRKGEKLAQKTVDANKSVTETASNLVETAKKPRKRTTSNASIPTLKFTTPNKVESQLPQFNPQKYQVSDPLNPPETMPQVTQSQFVSASRIYDGGMRALQLTGKAFDLTSLRFQVEGKKAKAFGAGVQAATAFEKVKGDLTDYQIQLQNNQQKGIELGTAKLRTTTAKQIAEETEKELNEKLAQAQAGAELAQLQTQEKQTKLAEFKLQLTPQV
;
A
#
# COMPACT_ATOMS: atom_id res chain seq x y z
N MET A 1 30.75 -12.64 -17.22
CA MET A 1 29.72 -11.78 -16.61
C MET A 1 28.51 -12.64 -16.23
N PRO A 2 28.28 -12.96 -14.95
CA PRO A 2 27.08 -13.70 -14.55
C PRO A 2 25.85 -12.80 -14.70
N ARG A 3 24.80 -13.30 -15.37
CA ARG A 3 23.54 -12.55 -15.55
C ARG A 3 22.68 -12.71 -14.30
N PRO A 4 22.19 -11.61 -13.69
CA PRO A 4 21.33 -11.69 -12.51
C PRO A 4 20.02 -12.39 -12.88
N SER A 5 19.57 -13.28 -12.00
CA SER A 5 18.37 -14.08 -12.23
C SER A 5 17.11 -13.21 -12.08
N LEU A 6 16.08 -13.48 -12.88
CA LEU A 6 14.81 -12.74 -12.88
C LEU A 6 14.12 -12.70 -11.50
N SER A 7 14.45 -13.62 -10.59
CA SER A 7 13.92 -13.64 -9.22
C SER A 7 14.53 -12.55 -8.32
N GLU A 8 15.81 -12.20 -8.51
CA GLU A 8 16.48 -11.17 -7.71
C GLU A 8 15.95 -9.76 -8.05
N ASN A 9 15.64 -9.51 -9.32
CA ASN A 9 15.03 -8.25 -9.75
C ASN A 9 13.56 -8.11 -9.31
N ALA A 10 12.83 -9.23 -9.19
CA ALA A 10 11.46 -9.24 -8.68
C ALA A 10 11.42 -9.04 -7.14
N ALA A 11 12.40 -9.59 -6.41
CA ALA A 11 12.54 -9.41 -4.97
C ALA A 11 12.89 -7.95 -4.59
N LYS A 12 13.81 -7.32 -5.33
CA LYS A 12 14.16 -5.90 -5.11
C LYS A 12 12.97 -4.94 -5.32
N ARG A 13 12.16 -5.16 -6.37
CA ARG A 13 10.97 -4.35 -6.65
C ARG A 13 9.84 -4.51 -5.62
N LYS A 14 9.74 -5.68 -4.96
CA LYS A 14 8.78 -5.89 -3.86
C LYS A 14 9.26 -5.24 -2.55
N GLY A 15 10.57 -5.22 -2.30
CA GLY A 15 11.16 -4.53 -1.14
C GLY A 15 10.99 -3.01 -1.18
N GLU A 16 11.24 -2.37 -2.34
CA GLU A 16 11.10 -0.91 -2.49
C GLU A 16 9.64 -0.42 -2.34
N LYS A 17 8.66 -1.18 -2.84
CA LYS A 17 7.23 -0.81 -2.69
C LYS A 17 6.71 -0.92 -1.26
N LEU A 18 7.28 -1.80 -0.43
CA LEU A 18 6.93 -1.94 0.98
C LEU A 18 7.58 -0.84 1.84
N ALA A 19 8.78 -0.38 1.48
CA ALA A 19 9.46 0.73 2.16
C ALA A 19 8.84 2.10 1.84
N GLN A 20 8.31 2.32 0.63
CA GLN A 20 7.59 3.57 0.32
C GLN A 20 6.25 3.69 1.06
N LYS A 21 5.56 2.57 1.30
CA LYS A 21 4.26 2.59 1.99
C LYS A 21 4.34 2.88 3.50
N THR A 22 5.51 2.70 4.12
CA THR A 22 5.74 3.05 5.54
C THR A 22 6.24 4.48 5.73
N VAL A 23 6.80 5.12 4.70
CA VAL A 23 7.20 6.55 4.75
C VAL A 23 5.99 7.47 4.59
N ASP A 24 5.01 7.10 3.76
CA ASP A 24 3.80 7.91 3.55
C ASP A 24 2.79 7.82 4.71
N ALA A 25 2.86 6.77 5.54
CA ALA A 25 1.99 6.59 6.71
C ALA A 25 2.40 7.44 7.93
N ASN A 26 3.62 8.00 7.94
CA ASN A 26 4.14 8.82 9.05
C ASN A 26 4.06 10.34 8.81
N LYS A 27 3.44 10.79 7.70
CA LYS A 27 3.36 12.22 7.36
C LYS A 27 2.02 12.89 7.69
N SER A 28 1.10 12.21 8.38
CA SER A 28 -0.25 12.74 8.63
C SER A 28 -0.76 12.58 10.07
N VAL A 29 0.08 12.79 11.10
CA VAL A 29 -0.41 12.98 12.48
C VAL A 29 0.52 13.90 13.27
N THR A 30 0.54 15.21 12.99
CA THR A 30 0.99 16.20 14.00
C THR A 30 0.55 17.62 13.64
N GLU A 31 -0.67 18.04 13.98
CA GLU A 31 -0.98 19.46 14.26
C GLU A 31 -2.13 19.53 15.28
N THR A 32 -1.77 19.65 16.56
CA THR A 32 -2.66 20.18 17.60
C THR A 32 -2.00 21.46 18.10
N ALA A 33 -2.57 22.60 17.76
CA ALA A 33 -2.02 23.91 18.09
C ALA A 33 -2.16 24.19 19.60
N SER A 34 -1.04 24.39 20.27
CA SER A 34 -0.94 25.00 21.60
C SER A 34 0.01 26.20 21.46
N ASN A 35 -0.53 27.42 21.49
CA ASN A 35 0.26 28.65 21.43
C ASN A 35 0.41 29.22 22.85
N LEU A 36 1.58 29.02 23.44
CA LEU A 36 2.14 29.84 24.51
C LEU A 36 3.29 30.65 23.89
N VAL A 37 3.19 31.98 23.91
CA VAL A 37 4.30 32.87 23.60
C VAL A 37 4.60 33.71 24.84
N GLU A 38 5.77 33.45 25.41
CA GLU A 38 6.42 34.21 26.46
C GLU A 38 7.35 35.25 25.80
N THR A 39 7.27 36.52 26.20
CA THR A 39 8.27 37.54 25.81
C THR A 39 8.73 38.35 27.02
N ALA A 40 10.05 38.38 27.22
CA ALA A 40 10.75 39.06 28.30
C ALA A 40 11.35 40.42 27.86
N LYS A 41 11.00 41.48 28.61
CA LYS A 41 11.75 42.69 29.06
C LYS A 41 13.06 43.12 28.33
N LYS A 42 13.25 44.39 27.90
CA LYS A 42 13.65 45.64 28.64
C LYS A 42 13.95 46.78 27.61
N PRO A 43 14.24 48.06 27.97
CA PRO A 43 13.91 48.88 29.15
C PRO A 43 13.18 50.20 28.78
N ARG A 44 12.43 50.77 29.73
CA ARG A 44 11.64 52.01 29.53
C ARG A 44 12.39 53.25 30.05
N LYS A 45 12.57 54.22 29.16
CA LYS A 45 13.09 55.58 29.43
C LYS A 45 12.14 56.29 30.42
N ARG A 46 12.67 56.85 31.51
CA ARG A 46 11.93 57.66 32.49
C ARG A 46 11.49 58.98 31.84
N THR A 47 10.19 59.23 31.82
CA THR A 47 9.62 60.57 31.74
C THR A 47 8.68 60.75 32.92
N THR A 48 9.04 61.68 33.79
CA THR A 48 8.21 62.21 34.87
C THR A 48 7.05 63.00 34.26
N SER A 49 5.84 62.51 34.43
CA SER A 49 4.64 63.31 34.22
C SER A 49 3.60 62.88 35.25
N ASN A 50 3.19 63.82 36.11
CA ASN A 50 2.07 63.69 37.02
C ASN A 50 0.81 63.33 36.21
N ALA A 51 0.51 62.04 36.14
CA ALA A 51 -0.71 61.52 35.52
C ALA A 51 -1.76 61.39 36.61
N SER A 52 -2.61 62.41 36.72
CA SER A 52 -3.92 62.30 37.37
C SER A 52 -4.71 61.23 36.62
N ILE A 53 -4.82 60.03 37.20
CA ILE A 53 -5.61 58.94 36.63
C ILE A 53 -7.07 59.21 37.02
N PRO A 54 -7.95 59.54 36.07
CA PRO A 54 -9.36 59.69 36.37
C PRO A 54 -9.91 58.31 36.72
N THR A 55 -10.42 58.16 37.95
CA THR A 55 -11.10 57.01 38.61
C THR A 55 -10.44 56.46 39.87
N LEU A 56 -9.20 56.82 40.19
CA LEU A 56 -8.59 56.49 41.49
C LEU A 56 -8.81 57.63 42.50
N LYS A 57 -9.86 57.51 43.31
CA LYS A 57 -10.10 58.41 44.45
C LYS A 57 -9.20 57.97 45.61
N PHE A 58 -8.21 58.77 45.97
CA PHE A 58 -7.44 58.58 47.20
C PHE A 58 -8.35 58.84 48.41
N THR A 59 -8.72 57.79 49.14
CA THR A 59 -9.50 57.88 50.37
C THR A 59 -8.55 58.07 51.55
N THR A 60 -8.74 59.16 52.30
CA THR A 60 -8.11 59.33 53.62
C THR A 60 -8.82 58.41 54.62
N PRO A 61 -8.13 57.78 55.60
CA PRO A 61 -8.72 56.80 56.52
C PRO A 61 -10.01 57.27 57.20
N ASN A 62 -10.12 58.57 57.49
CA ASN A 62 -11.30 59.17 58.13
C ASN A 62 -12.55 59.26 57.22
N LYS A 63 -12.46 58.92 55.93
CA LYS A 63 -13.58 58.91 54.98
C LYS A 63 -14.08 57.50 54.62
N VAL A 64 -13.51 56.46 55.24
CA VAL A 64 -13.91 55.06 54.96
C VAL A 64 -15.23 54.73 55.67
N GLU A 65 -15.43 55.20 56.91
CA GLU A 65 -16.66 54.93 57.67
C GLU A 65 -17.92 55.46 57.00
N SER A 66 -17.86 56.61 56.33
CA SER A 66 -19.00 57.19 55.61
C SER A 66 -19.26 56.59 54.23
N GLN A 67 -18.34 55.74 53.74
CA GLN A 67 -18.48 55.01 52.47
C GLN A 67 -18.90 53.56 52.68
N LEU A 68 -18.81 53.04 53.90
CA LEU A 68 -19.35 51.74 54.24
C LEU A 68 -20.88 51.83 54.28
N PRO A 69 -21.61 50.95 53.58
CA PRO A 69 -23.06 50.89 53.71
C PRO A 69 -23.40 50.60 55.18
N GLN A 70 -24.19 51.48 55.78
CA GLN A 70 -24.61 51.30 57.17
C GLN A 70 -25.30 49.96 57.32
N PHE A 71 -24.80 49.15 58.27
CA PHE A 71 -25.41 47.88 58.60
C PHE A 71 -26.82 48.14 59.16
N ASN A 72 -27.85 47.72 58.41
CA ASN A 72 -29.21 47.69 58.92
C ASN A 72 -29.55 46.26 59.36
N PRO A 73 -29.64 45.99 60.67
CA PRO A 73 -29.94 44.66 61.21
C PRO A 73 -31.27 44.07 60.71
N GLN A 74 -32.22 44.92 60.32
CA GLN A 74 -33.55 44.50 59.86
C GLN A 74 -33.53 43.87 58.47
N LYS A 75 -32.54 44.20 57.63
CA LYS A 75 -32.41 43.62 56.28
C LYS A 75 -31.85 42.20 56.26
N TYR A 76 -31.27 41.75 57.38
CA TYR A 76 -30.64 40.44 57.53
C TYR A 76 -31.38 39.53 58.51
N GLN A 77 -32.62 39.87 58.88
CA GLN A 77 -33.46 38.93 59.62
C GLN A 77 -33.80 37.75 58.73
N VAL A 78 -33.24 36.59 59.08
CA VAL A 78 -33.67 35.29 58.53
C VAL A 78 -34.98 34.96 59.21
N SER A 79 -36.10 35.12 58.49
CA SER A 79 -37.41 34.70 58.97
C SER A 79 -37.44 33.19 59.16
N ASP A 80 -37.95 32.74 60.31
CA ASP A 80 -38.16 31.34 60.64
C ASP A 80 -38.98 30.62 59.54
N PRO A 81 -38.46 29.58 58.88
CA PRO A 81 -39.16 28.89 57.80
C PRO A 81 -40.41 28.13 58.27
N LEU A 82 -40.59 27.90 59.58
CA LEU A 82 -41.82 27.31 60.13
C LEU A 82 -42.93 28.34 60.37
N ASN A 83 -42.59 29.63 60.48
CA ASN A 83 -43.53 30.73 60.63
C ASN A 83 -43.19 31.84 59.63
N PRO A 84 -43.49 31.62 58.33
CA PRO A 84 -43.25 32.65 57.33
C PRO A 84 -44.06 33.90 57.69
N PRO A 85 -43.48 35.11 57.56
CA PRO A 85 -44.24 36.34 57.76
C PRO A 85 -45.45 36.36 56.80
N GLU A 86 -46.61 36.82 57.29
CA GLU A 86 -47.86 36.90 56.51
C GLU A 86 -47.75 37.72 55.21
N THR A 87 -46.64 38.45 55.04
CA THR A 87 -46.29 39.25 53.86
C THR A 87 -45.49 38.48 52.80
N MET A 88 -45.31 37.17 52.93
CA MET A 88 -44.76 36.38 51.83
C MET A 88 -45.77 36.38 50.67
N PRO A 89 -45.42 36.91 49.48
CA PRO A 89 -46.37 36.97 48.38
C PRO A 89 -46.73 35.55 47.98
N GLN A 90 -47.96 35.14 48.27
CA GLN A 90 -48.48 33.86 47.78
C GLN A 90 -48.44 33.90 46.27
N VAL A 91 -47.76 32.91 45.69
CA VAL A 91 -47.69 32.72 44.25
C VAL A 91 -49.13 32.64 43.73
N THR A 92 -49.49 33.52 42.81
CA THR A 92 -50.85 33.50 42.27
C THR A 92 -51.06 32.20 41.50
N GLN A 93 -52.30 31.71 41.44
CA GLN A 93 -52.61 30.46 40.74
C GLN A 93 -52.09 30.47 39.29
N SER A 94 -52.08 31.63 38.63
CA SER A 94 -51.54 31.79 37.27
C SER A 94 -50.01 31.61 37.20
N GLN A 95 -49.27 32.08 38.20
CA GLN A 95 -47.82 31.89 38.29
C GLN A 95 -47.47 30.42 38.60
N PHE A 96 -48.22 29.77 39.48
CA PHE A 96 -48.04 28.34 39.77
C PHE A 96 -48.30 27.47 38.52
N VAL A 97 -49.42 27.70 37.82
CA VAL A 97 -49.75 26.98 36.59
C VAL A 97 -48.70 27.22 35.50
N SER A 98 -48.17 28.46 35.40
CA SER A 98 -47.12 28.78 34.42
C SER A 98 -45.81 28.06 34.74
N ALA A 99 -45.39 28.06 36.00
CA ALA A 99 -44.19 27.34 36.45
C ALA A 99 -44.32 25.82 36.24
N SER A 100 -45.49 25.24 36.56
CA SER A 100 -45.77 23.82 36.32
C SER A 100 -45.67 23.46 34.84
N ARG A 101 -46.21 24.29 33.94
CA ARG A 101 -46.12 24.07 32.49
C ARG A 101 -44.69 24.17 31.96
N ILE A 102 -43.89 25.10 32.49
CA ILE A 102 -42.47 25.22 32.13
C ILE A 102 -41.72 23.97 32.58
N TYR A 103 -41.96 23.50 33.81
CA TYR A 103 -41.35 22.29 34.33
C TYR A 103 -41.73 21.04 33.51
N ASP A 104 -43.02 20.84 33.23
CA ASP A 104 -43.49 19.72 32.42
C ASP A 104 -42.95 19.80 30.98
N GLY A 105 -42.87 21.00 30.42
CA GLY A 105 -42.23 21.26 29.12
C GLY A 105 -40.75 20.90 29.12
N GLY A 106 -40.02 21.28 30.17
CA GLY A 106 -38.61 20.93 30.36
C GLY A 106 -38.40 19.43 30.50
N MET A 107 -39.25 18.74 31.27
CA MET A 107 -39.18 17.29 31.43
C MET A 107 -39.45 16.55 30.12
N ARG A 108 -40.43 16.98 29.34
CA ARG A 108 -40.70 16.42 28.00
C ARG A 108 -39.54 16.66 27.04
N ALA A 109 -38.95 17.85 27.06
CA ALA A 109 -37.78 18.16 26.23
C ALA A 109 -36.60 17.24 26.58
N LEU A 110 -36.31 17.05 27.87
CA LEU A 110 -35.26 16.16 28.34
C LEU A 110 -35.48 14.71 27.85
N GLN A 111 -36.70 14.20 27.97
CA GLN A 111 -37.06 12.86 27.50
C GLN A 111 -36.92 12.73 25.98
N LEU A 112 -37.32 13.75 25.21
CA LEU A 112 -37.15 13.78 23.75
C LEU A 112 -35.67 13.78 23.37
N THR A 113 -34.84 14.55 24.06
CA THR A 113 -33.39 14.56 23.84
C THR A 113 -32.75 13.21 24.17
N GLY A 114 -33.15 12.57 25.27
CA GLY A 114 -32.69 11.21 25.62
C GLY A 114 -33.02 10.19 24.53
N LYS A 115 -34.29 10.15 24.08
CA LYS A 115 -34.71 9.27 22.98
C LYS A 115 -34.01 9.58 21.66
N ALA A 116 -33.73 10.86 21.38
CA ALA A 116 -32.97 11.26 20.20
C ALA A 116 -31.51 10.77 20.26
N PHE A 117 -30.88 10.80 21.43
CA PHE A 117 -29.55 10.25 21.63
C PHE A 117 -29.51 8.73 21.46
N ASP A 118 -30.48 8.01 22.03
CA ASP A 118 -30.61 6.56 21.86
C ASP A 118 -30.78 6.18 20.39
N LEU A 119 -31.64 6.90 19.67
CA LEU A 119 -31.86 6.70 18.23
C LEU A 119 -30.59 7.00 17.42
N THR A 120 -29.84 8.02 17.81
CA THR A 120 -28.56 8.36 17.15
C THR A 120 -27.52 7.29 17.40
N SER A 121 -27.42 6.78 18.62
CA SER A 121 -26.53 5.66 18.98
C SER A 121 -26.86 4.41 18.16
N LEU A 122 -28.15 4.06 18.06
CA LEU A 122 -28.60 2.93 17.25
C LEU A 122 -28.23 3.11 15.77
N ARG A 123 -28.43 4.30 15.21
CA ARG A 123 -28.04 4.61 13.83
C ARG A 123 -26.53 4.45 13.63
N PHE A 124 -25.72 4.94 14.55
CA PHE A 124 -24.26 4.79 14.47
C PHE A 124 -23.84 3.31 14.50
N GLN A 125 -24.46 2.49 15.34
CA GLN A 125 -24.21 1.05 15.35
C GLN A 125 -24.60 0.37 14.03
N VAL A 126 -25.74 0.74 13.45
CA VAL A 126 -26.18 0.19 12.16
C VAL A 126 -25.21 0.59 11.04
N GLU A 127 -24.82 1.86 10.96
CA GLU A 127 -23.84 2.31 9.97
C GLU A 127 -22.46 1.65 10.19
N GLY A 128 -22.03 1.47 11.45
CA GLY A 128 -20.82 0.71 11.77
C GLY A 128 -20.88 -0.74 11.31
N LYS A 129 -22.04 -1.41 11.45
CA LYS A 129 -22.25 -2.78 10.92
C LYS A 129 -22.24 -2.80 9.40
N LYS A 130 -22.87 -1.83 8.73
CA LYS A 130 -22.85 -1.71 7.26
C LYS A 130 -21.43 -1.49 6.73
N ALA A 131 -20.66 -0.61 7.35
CA ALA A 131 -19.27 -0.36 6.97
C ALA A 131 -18.41 -1.63 7.11
N LYS A 132 -18.58 -2.39 8.20
CA LYS A 132 -17.90 -3.69 8.38
C LYS A 132 -18.33 -4.72 7.33
N ALA A 133 -19.63 -4.82 7.04
CA ALA A 133 -20.14 -5.73 6.01
C ALA A 133 -19.61 -5.37 4.62
N PHE A 134 -19.55 -4.07 4.29
CA PHE A 134 -18.95 -3.59 3.05
C PHE A 134 -17.46 -3.94 2.98
N GLY A 135 -16.69 -3.70 4.05
CA GLY A 135 -15.29 -4.07 4.14
C GLY A 135 -15.04 -5.57 3.96
N ALA A 136 -15.87 -6.41 4.58
CA ALA A 136 -15.82 -7.86 4.40
C ALA A 136 -16.16 -8.27 2.95
N GLY A 137 -17.13 -7.60 2.33
CA GLY A 137 -17.48 -7.80 0.92
C GLY A 137 -16.32 -7.46 -0.03
N VAL A 138 -15.62 -6.34 0.21
CA VAL A 138 -14.44 -5.96 -0.57
C VAL A 138 -13.32 -7.01 -0.40
N GLN A 139 -13.03 -7.45 0.82
CA GLN A 139 -12.01 -8.48 1.07
C GLN A 139 -12.35 -9.80 0.37
N ALA A 140 -13.62 -10.22 0.43
CA ALA A 140 -14.08 -11.43 -0.25
C ALA A 140 -13.96 -11.30 -1.78
N ALA A 141 -14.35 -10.15 -2.35
CA ALA A 141 -14.21 -9.89 -3.78
C ALA A 141 -12.73 -9.92 -4.22
N THR A 142 -11.83 -9.27 -3.48
CA THR A 142 -10.40 -9.30 -3.76
C THR A 142 -9.82 -10.71 -3.66
N ALA A 143 -10.25 -11.51 -2.67
CA ALA A 143 -9.81 -12.90 -2.57
C ALA A 143 -10.28 -13.74 -3.77
N PHE A 144 -11.50 -13.52 -4.24
CA PHE A 144 -12.02 -14.19 -5.42
C PHE A 144 -11.25 -13.81 -6.70
N GLU A 145 -10.96 -12.52 -6.89
CA GLU A 145 -10.14 -12.06 -8.01
C GLU A 145 -8.73 -12.64 -7.97
N LYS A 146 -8.14 -12.77 -6.78
CA LYS A 146 -6.83 -13.42 -6.61
C LYS A 146 -6.87 -14.87 -7.06
N VAL A 147 -7.85 -15.65 -6.58
CA VAL A 147 -8.00 -17.07 -6.96
C VAL A 147 -8.22 -17.22 -8.48
N LYS A 148 -9.00 -16.32 -9.09
CA LYS A 148 -9.19 -16.28 -10.54
C LYS A 148 -7.87 -15.98 -11.28
N GLY A 149 -7.08 -15.05 -10.77
CA GLY A 149 -5.74 -14.76 -11.27
C GLY A 149 -4.82 -15.98 -11.20
N ASP A 150 -4.73 -16.61 -10.03
CA ASP A 150 -3.91 -17.80 -9.79
C ASP A 150 -4.32 -18.97 -10.72
N LEU A 151 -5.63 -19.15 -10.97
CA LEU A 151 -6.14 -20.15 -11.91
C LEU A 151 -5.71 -19.86 -13.36
N THR A 152 -5.78 -18.60 -13.78
CA THR A 152 -5.40 -18.18 -15.13
C THR A 152 -3.89 -18.37 -15.33
N ASP A 153 -3.09 -18.00 -14.34
CA ASP A 153 -1.63 -18.20 -14.36
C ASP A 153 -1.28 -19.68 -14.45
N TYR A 154 -1.97 -20.54 -13.69
CA TYR A 154 -1.78 -21.99 -13.77
C TYR A 154 -2.10 -22.54 -15.18
N GLN A 155 -3.20 -22.10 -15.80
CA GLN A 155 -3.56 -22.51 -17.15
C GLN A 155 -2.49 -22.08 -18.17
N ILE A 156 -1.96 -20.86 -18.05
CA ILE A 156 -0.87 -20.36 -18.91
C ILE A 156 0.39 -21.22 -18.71
N GLN A 157 0.75 -21.55 -17.47
CA GLN A 157 1.91 -22.41 -17.20
C GLN A 157 1.75 -23.80 -17.81
N LEU A 158 0.55 -24.37 -17.73
CA LEU A 158 0.24 -25.67 -18.31
C LEU A 158 0.38 -25.65 -19.84
N GLN A 159 -0.16 -24.63 -20.51
CA GLN A 159 0.01 -24.44 -21.96
C GLN A 159 1.48 -24.24 -22.35
N ASN A 160 2.22 -23.42 -21.60
CA ASN A 160 3.64 -23.18 -21.85
C ASN A 160 4.48 -24.47 -21.69
N ASN A 161 4.16 -25.30 -20.70
CA ASN A 161 4.84 -26.58 -20.51
C ASN A 161 4.52 -27.57 -21.64
N GLN A 162 3.28 -27.60 -22.12
CA GLN A 162 2.91 -28.41 -23.29
C GLN A 162 3.67 -27.98 -24.54
N GLN A 163 3.76 -26.67 -24.80
CA GLN A 163 4.51 -26.13 -25.94
C GLN A 163 6.01 -26.48 -25.85
N LYS A 164 6.62 -26.31 -24.67
CA LYS A 164 8.01 -26.74 -24.44
C LYS A 164 8.22 -28.23 -24.67
N GLY A 165 7.24 -29.06 -24.29
CA GLY A 165 7.27 -30.50 -24.56
C GLY A 165 7.29 -30.82 -26.06
N ILE A 166 6.44 -30.14 -26.83
CA ILE A 166 6.41 -30.26 -28.30
C ILE A 166 7.74 -29.80 -28.90
N GLU A 167 8.24 -28.63 -28.49
CA GLU A 167 9.50 -28.08 -28.99
C GLU A 167 10.67 -29.04 -28.72
N LEU A 168 10.78 -29.55 -27.49
CA LEU A 168 11.79 -30.55 -27.14
C LEU A 168 11.67 -31.82 -28.00
N GLY A 169 10.45 -32.29 -28.23
CA GLY A 169 10.19 -33.44 -29.12
C GLY A 169 10.68 -33.20 -30.53
N THR A 170 10.37 -32.05 -31.12
CA THR A 170 10.83 -31.68 -32.47
C THR A 170 12.35 -31.50 -32.54
N ALA A 171 12.97 -30.92 -31.52
CA ALA A 171 14.42 -30.76 -31.45
C ALA A 171 15.14 -32.11 -31.37
N LYS A 172 14.61 -33.05 -30.57
CA LYS A 172 15.12 -34.43 -30.50
C LYS A 172 15.00 -35.12 -31.85
N LEU A 173 13.83 -35.04 -32.49
CA LEU A 173 13.63 -35.64 -33.81
C LEU A 173 14.63 -35.09 -34.84
N ARG A 174 14.76 -33.77 -34.94
CA ARG A 174 15.75 -33.12 -35.84
C ARG A 174 17.17 -33.60 -35.58
N THR A 175 17.56 -33.72 -34.31
CA THR A 175 18.90 -34.19 -33.94
C THR A 175 19.11 -35.64 -34.34
N THR A 176 18.13 -36.51 -34.08
CA THR A 176 18.19 -37.93 -34.47
C THR A 176 18.27 -38.08 -35.98
N THR A 177 17.43 -37.38 -36.73
CA THR A 177 17.45 -37.40 -38.20
C THR A 177 18.78 -36.87 -38.74
N ALA A 178 19.32 -35.78 -38.19
CA ALA A 178 20.62 -35.25 -38.60
C ALA A 178 21.76 -36.26 -38.36
N LYS A 179 21.72 -37.01 -37.25
CA LYS A 179 22.67 -38.09 -36.99
C LYS A 179 22.56 -39.22 -38.01
N GLN A 180 21.34 -39.67 -38.30
CA GLN A 180 21.09 -40.72 -39.30
C GLN A 180 21.60 -40.31 -40.68
N ILE A 181 21.30 -39.08 -41.11
CA ILE A 181 21.80 -38.53 -42.38
C ILE A 181 23.32 -38.51 -42.38
N ALA A 182 23.96 -38.06 -41.30
CA ALA A 182 25.42 -38.04 -41.21
C ALA A 182 26.02 -39.45 -41.33
N GLU A 183 25.48 -40.44 -40.61
CA GLU A 183 25.91 -41.83 -40.68
C GLU A 183 25.75 -42.44 -42.08
N GLU A 184 24.63 -42.16 -42.76
CA GLU A 184 24.41 -42.61 -44.14
C GLU A 184 25.36 -41.92 -45.13
N THR A 185 25.60 -40.62 -44.95
CA THR A 185 26.52 -39.84 -45.79
C THR A 185 27.96 -40.34 -45.63
N GLU A 186 28.39 -40.67 -44.40
CA GLU A 186 29.70 -41.26 -44.14
C GLU A 186 29.86 -42.62 -44.82
N LYS A 187 28.83 -43.47 -44.79
CA LYS A 187 28.84 -44.75 -45.51
C LYS A 187 28.96 -44.54 -47.01
N GLU A 188 28.16 -43.64 -47.59
CA GLU A 188 28.21 -43.33 -49.03
C GLU A 188 29.59 -42.81 -49.45
N LEU A 189 30.21 -41.94 -48.63
CA LEU A 189 31.57 -41.45 -48.87
C LEU A 189 32.61 -42.56 -48.83
N ASN A 190 32.52 -43.46 -47.85
CA ASN A 190 33.42 -44.60 -47.74
C ASN A 190 33.28 -45.57 -48.92
N GLU A 191 32.04 -45.83 -49.38
CA GLU A 191 31.79 -46.64 -50.57
C GLU A 191 32.38 -46.01 -51.84
N LYS A 192 32.18 -44.69 -52.03
CA LYS A 192 32.80 -43.95 -53.15
C LYS A 192 34.32 -43.98 -53.09
N LEU A 193 34.89 -43.87 -51.90
CA LEU A 193 36.34 -43.96 -51.70
C LEU A 193 36.85 -45.36 -52.08
N ALA A 194 36.18 -46.42 -51.65
CA ALA A 194 36.54 -47.79 -52.01
C ALA A 194 36.45 -48.05 -53.53
N GLN A 195 35.40 -47.53 -54.19
CA GLN A 195 35.27 -47.61 -55.65
C GLN A 195 36.39 -46.87 -56.37
N ALA A 196 36.76 -45.67 -55.90
CA ALA A 196 37.85 -44.89 -56.48
C ALA A 196 39.21 -45.60 -56.32
N GLN A 197 39.45 -46.22 -55.17
CA GLN A 197 40.65 -47.03 -54.92
C GLN A 197 40.73 -48.24 -55.86
N ALA A 198 39.65 -49.02 -55.97
CA ALA A 198 39.60 -50.16 -56.88
C ALA A 198 39.82 -49.73 -58.35
N GLY A 199 39.24 -48.60 -58.75
CA GLY A 199 39.47 -48.01 -60.08
C GLY A 199 40.92 -47.58 -60.30
N ALA A 200 41.56 -46.99 -59.30
CA ALA A 200 42.96 -46.59 -59.36
C ALA A 200 43.91 -47.80 -59.44
N GLU A 201 43.65 -48.87 -58.68
CA GLU A 201 44.40 -50.13 -58.75
C GLU A 201 44.29 -50.77 -60.13
N LEU A 202 43.08 -50.83 -60.69
CA LEU A 202 42.85 -51.36 -62.04
C LEU A 202 43.62 -50.54 -63.10
N ALA A 203 43.60 -49.21 -63.00
CA ALA A 203 44.36 -48.33 -63.88
C ALA A 203 45.89 -48.54 -63.76
N GLN A 204 46.39 -48.78 -62.54
CA GLN A 204 47.80 -49.12 -62.31
C GLN A 204 48.16 -50.46 -62.94
N LEU A 205 47.34 -51.50 -62.76
CA LEU A 205 47.54 -52.81 -63.39
C LEU A 205 47.56 -52.70 -64.91
N GLN A 206 46.60 -51.98 -65.51
CA GLN A 206 46.58 -51.74 -66.96
C GLN A 206 47.83 -51.00 -67.45
N THR A 207 48.34 -50.06 -66.64
CA THR A 207 49.56 -49.32 -66.97
C THR A 207 50.78 -50.23 -66.89
N GLN A 208 50.89 -51.08 -65.86
CA GLN A 208 51.93 -52.10 -65.77
C GLN A 208 51.87 -53.06 -66.96
N GLU A 209 50.70 -53.60 -67.29
CA GLU A 209 50.54 -54.49 -68.46
C GLU A 209 50.98 -53.82 -69.76
N LYS A 210 50.59 -52.56 -69.98
CA LYS A 210 51.02 -51.80 -71.16
C LYS A 210 52.53 -51.54 -71.16
N GLN A 211 53.13 -51.27 -70.00
CA GLN A 211 54.58 -51.13 -69.87
C GLN A 211 55.30 -52.45 -70.18
N THR A 212 54.81 -53.58 -69.70
CA THR A 212 55.36 -54.91 -69.99
C THR A 212 55.28 -55.23 -71.48
N LYS A 213 54.11 -55.02 -72.12
CA LYS A 213 53.94 -55.20 -73.58
C LYS A 213 54.88 -54.30 -74.37
N LEU A 214 55.11 -53.06 -73.92
CA LEU A 214 56.04 -52.13 -74.55
C LEU A 214 57.49 -52.61 -74.40
N ALA A 215 57.86 -53.16 -73.25
CA ALA A 215 59.18 -53.74 -73.02
C ALA A 215 59.41 -54.98 -73.91
N GLU A 216 58.44 -55.88 -74.02
CA GLU A 216 58.48 -57.04 -74.92
C GLU A 216 58.62 -56.62 -76.39
N PHE A 217 57.86 -55.61 -76.82
CA PHE A 217 57.95 -55.07 -78.18
C PHE A 217 59.33 -54.49 -78.49
N LYS A 218 59.95 -53.79 -77.54
CA LYS A 218 61.33 -53.28 -77.69
C LYS A 218 62.35 -54.41 -77.84
N LEU A 219 62.16 -55.53 -77.14
CA LEU A 219 62.99 -56.73 -77.23
C LEU A 219 62.90 -57.40 -78.60
N GLN A 220 61.70 -57.41 -79.22
CA GLN A 220 61.53 -57.88 -80.60
C GLN A 220 62.17 -56.98 -81.66
N LEU A 221 62.28 -55.67 -81.40
CA LEU A 221 62.88 -54.69 -82.31
C LEU A 221 64.41 -54.62 -82.23
N THR A 222 65.03 -55.21 -81.21
CA THR A 222 66.49 -55.27 -81.10
C THR A 222 66.97 -56.57 -81.78
N PRO A 223 67.72 -56.49 -82.89
CA PRO A 223 68.21 -57.70 -83.56
C PRO A 223 69.15 -58.46 -82.62
N GLN A 224 68.88 -59.75 -82.42
CA GLN A 224 69.84 -60.64 -81.77
C GLN A 224 71.10 -60.68 -82.66
N VAL A 225 72.19 -60.14 -82.13
CA VAL A 225 73.56 -60.34 -82.61
C VAL A 225 74.16 -61.50 -81.83
#